data_AF-A0A227J0U3-F1
#
_entry.id   AF-A0A227J0U3-F1
#
_cell.length_a   1.000
_cell.length_b   1.000
_cell.length_c   1.000
_cell.angle_alpha   90.00
_cell.angle_beta   90.00
_cell.angle_gamma   90.00
#
_symmetry.space_group_name_H-M   'P 1'
#
loop_
_entity.id
_entity.type
_entity.pdbx_description
1 polymer ?
#
loop_
_entity_poly.entity_id
_entity_poly.type
_entity_poly.pdbx_seq_one_letter_code
_entity_poly.pdbx_strand_id
1 'polypeptide(L)'
;SIPAEIILPLKQHIGKAGNLLVSVGEHVLKGQALTQSETGFTVPVHAPTSGTITAIEPRTVAHPSGLSELCAVITPDGQDTWCEK
;
A
#
# COMPACT_ATOMS: atom_id res chain seq x y z
N SER A 1 -6.64 14.65 12.48
CA SER A 1 -7.12 13.25 12.48
C SER A 1 -6.56 12.55 11.25
N ILE A 2 -6.38 11.23 11.31
CA ILE A 2 -6.04 10.44 10.13
C ILE A 2 -7.27 10.36 9.20
N PRO A 3 -7.10 10.36 7.85
CA PRO A 3 -8.21 10.14 6.93
C PRO A 3 -8.90 8.79 7.16
N ALA A 4 -10.19 8.69 6.85
CA ALA A 4 -10.95 7.43 6.94
C ALA A 4 -10.52 6.39 5.89
N GLU A 5 -9.91 6.84 4.80
CA GLU A 5 -9.41 6.01 3.71
C GLU A 5 -8.04 6.54 3.28
N ILE A 6 -7.08 5.62 3.10
CA ILE A 6 -5.74 5.90 2.56
C ILE A 6 -5.59 5.10 1.27
N ILE A 7 -5.33 5.80 0.16
CA ILE A 7 -5.06 5.20 -1.15
C ILE A 7 -3.55 5.21 -1.36
N LEU A 8 -2.94 4.03 -1.42
CA LEU A 8 -1.49 3.86 -1.50
C LEU A 8 -1.08 3.19 -2.81
N PRO A 9 -0.42 3.92 -3.73
CA PRO A 9 0.12 3.33 -4.96
C PRO A 9 1.15 2.24 -4.65
N LEU A 10 0.97 1.06 -5.23
CA LEU A 10 1.83 -0.12 -5.01
C LEU A 10 3.08 -0.13 -5.90
N LYS A 11 3.24 0.92 -6.71
CA LYS A 11 4.39 1.16 -7.58
C LYS A 11 5.05 2.49 -7.18
N GLN A 12 6.36 2.46 -6.92
CA GLN A 12 7.10 3.64 -6.45
C GLN A 12 8.00 4.28 -7.54
N HIS A 13 8.35 3.54 -8.59
CA HIS A 13 9.27 3.98 -9.65
C HIS A 13 8.91 3.37 -11.02
N ILE A 14 9.68 3.70 -12.06
CA ILE A 14 9.55 3.11 -13.41
C ILE A 14 9.83 1.60 -13.33
N GLY A 15 8.80 0.79 -13.46
CA GLY A 15 8.89 -0.67 -13.34
C GLY A 15 7.52 -1.34 -13.18
N LYS A 16 7.51 -2.66 -12.95
CA LYS A 16 6.31 -3.36 -12.50
C LYS A 16 6.13 -3.16 -10.99
N ALA A 17 4.89 -3.20 -10.52
CA ALA A 17 4.65 -3.33 -9.08
C ALA A 17 5.27 -4.64 -8.59
N GLY A 18 5.80 -4.65 -7.37
CA GLY A 18 6.26 -5.88 -6.72
C GLY A 18 5.10 -6.84 -6.48
N ASN A 19 5.40 -8.12 -6.22
CA ASN A 19 4.37 -9.11 -5.91
C ASN A 19 3.62 -8.72 -4.65
N LEU A 20 2.28 -8.77 -4.68
CA LEU A 20 1.48 -8.46 -3.50
C LEU A 20 1.71 -9.49 -2.40
N LEU A 21 1.93 -9.00 -1.18
CA LEU A 21 2.06 -9.80 0.03
C LEU A 21 0.78 -9.85 0.86
N VAL A 22 -0.22 -9.04 0.50
CA VAL A 22 -1.46 -8.86 1.26
C VAL A 22 -2.68 -9.05 0.36
N SER A 23 -3.82 -9.36 0.98
CA SER A 23 -5.11 -9.51 0.30
C SER A 23 -6.18 -8.55 0.84
N VAL A 24 -7.24 -8.34 0.07
CA VAL A 24 -8.43 -7.61 0.55
C VAL A 24 -9.05 -8.33 1.75
N GLY A 25 -9.38 -7.58 2.79
CA GLY A 25 -9.88 -8.08 4.09
C GLY A 25 -8.78 -8.33 5.12
N GLU A 26 -7.50 -8.28 4.73
CA GLU A 26 -6.38 -8.49 5.64
C GLU A 26 -6.14 -7.27 6.53
N HIS A 27 -5.83 -7.51 7.81
CA HIS A 27 -5.33 -6.48 8.72
C HIS A 27 -3.82 -6.38 8.59
N VAL A 28 -3.32 -5.15 8.42
CA VAL A 28 -1.90 -4.85 8.27
C VAL A 28 -1.41 -3.98 9.40
N LEU A 29 -0.13 -4.11 9.74
CA LEU A 29 0.55 -3.28 10.72
C LEU A 29 1.31 -2.14 10.04
N LYS A 30 1.53 -1.06 10.78
CA LYS A 30 2.40 0.04 10.34
C LYS A 30 3.81 -0.48 10.08
N GLY A 31 4.34 -0.15 8.92
CA GLY A 31 5.65 -0.62 8.47
C GLY A 31 5.65 -2.02 7.86
N GLN A 32 4.53 -2.75 7.85
CA GLN A 32 4.43 -4.05 7.21
C GLN A 32 4.60 -3.92 5.68
N ALA A 33 5.43 -4.77 5.08
CA ALA A 33 5.60 -4.81 3.64
C ALA A 33 4.32 -5.32 2.95
N LEU A 34 3.81 -4.55 1.99
CA LEU A 34 2.62 -4.87 1.19
C LEU A 34 2.99 -5.51 -0.15
N THR A 35 4.22 -5.29 -0.60
CA THR A 35 4.76 -5.85 -1.84
C THR A 35 6.12 -6.48 -1.58
N GLN A 36 6.47 -7.54 -2.29
CA GLN A 36 7.81 -8.10 -2.33
C GLN A 36 8.57 -7.62 -3.57
N SER A 37 9.85 -7.32 -3.38
CA SER A 37 10.79 -7.05 -4.46
C SER A 37 11.26 -8.38 -5.08
N GLU A 38 11.05 -8.57 -6.39
CA GLU A 38 11.56 -9.76 -7.11
C GLU A 38 13.01 -9.61 -7.56
N THR A 39 13.51 -8.37 -7.69
CA THR A 39 14.84 -8.09 -8.22
C THR A 39 15.53 -7.00 -7.40
N GLY A 40 16.86 -6.99 -7.33
CA GLY A 40 17.63 -6.04 -6.52
C GLY A 40 17.45 -4.55 -6.85
N PHE A 41 16.60 -4.20 -7.82
CA PHE A 41 16.28 -2.83 -8.22
C PHE A 41 14.90 -2.35 -7.76
N THR A 42 14.10 -3.19 -7.10
CA THR A 42 12.79 -2.79 -6.55
C THR A 42 12.82 -2.71 -5.02
N VAL A 43 12.07 -1.76 -4.44
CA VAL A 43 11.93 -1.61 -2.98
C VAL A 43 10.48 -1.91 -2.60
N PRO A 44 10.24 -2.66 -1.52
CA PRO A 44 8.87 -2.93 -1.05
C PRO A 44 8.14 -1.64 -0.64
N VAL A 45 6.86 -1.56 -1.00
CA VAL A 45 5.90 -0.60 -0.43
C VAL A 45 5.44 -1.12 0.93
N HIS A 46 5.36 -0.24 1.93
CA HIS A 46 4.96 -0.60 3.29
C HIS A 46 3.68 0.14 3.69
N ALA A 47 2.90 -0.47 4.59
CA ALA A 47 1.70 0.15 5.15
C ALA A 47 2.07 1.40 5.98
N PRO A 48 1.47 2.58 5.73
CA PRO A 48 1.78 3.81 6.45
C PRO A 48 1.21 3.85 7.87
N THR A 49 0.22 2.99 8.17
CA THR A 49 -0.45 2.86 9.46
C THR A 49 -1.07 1.47 9.58
N SER A 50 -1.53 1.09 10.78
CA SER A 50 -2.31 -0.13 10.96
C SER A 50 -3.75 0.04 10.49
N GLY A 51 -4.34 -1.03 9.97
CA GLY A 51 -5.70 -0.98 9.42
C GLY A 51 -6.04 -2.19 8.57
N THR A 52 -7.17 -2.09 7.88
CA THR A 52 -7.65 -3.17 6.99
C THR A 52 -7.48 -2.79 5.54
N ILE A 53 -6.97 -3.71 4.72
CA ILE A 53 -6.96 -3.57 3.26
C ILE A 53 -8.39 -3.74 2.76
N THR A 54 -9.04 -2.64 2.36
CA THR A 54 -10.43 -2.66 1.90
C THR A 54 -10.57 -2.86 0.40
N ALA A 55 -9.54 -2.53 -0.38
CA ALA A 55 -9.47 -2.82 -1.81
C ALA A 55 -8.03 -2.89 -2.31
N ILE A 56 -7.81 -3.63 -3.40
CA ILE A 56 -6.59 -3.59 -4.20
C ILE A 56 -7.02 -3.44 -5.66
N GLU A 57 -6.99 -2.22 -6.18
CA GLU A 57 -7.58 -1.88 -7.47
C GLU A 57 -6.92 -0.65 -8.11
N PRO A 58 -7.07 -0.43 -9.42
CA PRO A 58 -6.64 0.80 -10.05
C PRO A 58 -7.35 2.02 -9.46
N ARG A 59 -6.60 3.00 -8.97
CA ARG A 59 -7.09 4.31 -8.53
C ARG A 59 -6.32 5.42 -9.22
N THR A 60 -6.98 6.55 -9.43
CA THR A 60 -6.31 7.76 -9.92
C THR A 60 -5.28 8.21 -8.89
N VAL A 61 -4.03 8.33 -9.31
CA VAL A 61 -2.94 8.76 -8.44
C VAL A 61 -2.63 10.24 -8.66
N ALA A 62 -1.93 10.86 -7.70
CA ALA A 62 -1.54 12.26 -7.73
C ALA A 62 -0.41 12.54 -8.75
N HIS A 63 -0.62 12.15 -10.00
CA HIS A 63 0.26 12.42 -11.12
C HIS A 63 -0.40 13.45 -12.06
N PRO A 64 0.32 14.46 -12.59
CA PRO A 64 -0.26 15.51 -13.43
C PRO A 64 -1.03 15.01 -14.67
N SER A 65 -0.73 13.80 -15.14
CA SER A 65 -1.43 13.18 -16.28
C SER A 65 -2.76 12.49 -15.93
N GLY A 66 -3.12 12.37 -14.65
CA GLY A 66 -4.33 11.68 -14.21
C GLY A 66 -4.31 10.16 -14.44
N LEU A 67 -3.11 9.56 -14.54
CA LEU A 67 -2.98 8.11 -14.70
C LEU A 67 -3.56 7.36 -13.49
N SER A 68 -4.09 6.17 -13.76
CA SER A 68 -4.51 5.24 -12.74
C SER A 68 -3.43 4.18 -12.52
N GLU A 69 -3.15 3.87 -11.27
CA GLU A 69 -2.21 2.82 -10.88
C GLU A 69 -2.86 1.87 -9.87
N LEU A 70 -2.35 0.64 -9.81
CA LEU A 70 -2.79 -0.33 -8.81
C LEU A 70 -2.44 0.20 -7.42
N CYS A 71 -3.46 0.37 -6.58
CA CYS A 71 -3.35 0.92 -5.24
C CYS A 71 -3.91 -0.06 -4.21
N ALA A 72 -3.31 -0.10 -3.03
CA ALA A 72 -3.94 -0.64 -1.84
C ALA A 72 -4.77 0.47 -1.17
N VAL A 73 -6.01 0.15 -0.82
CA VAL A 73 -6.88 1.04 -0.05
C VAL A 73 -6.89 0.53 1.38
N ILE A 74 -6.51 1.39 2.32
CA ILE A 74 -6.43 1.06 3.75
C ILE A 74 -7.46 1.90 4.49
N THR A 75 -8.33 1.24 5.24
CA THR A 75 -9.13 1.90 6.29
C THR A 75 -8.34 1.83 7.59
N PRO A 76 -7.84 2.96 8.12
CA PRO A 76 -7.06 2.96 9.35
C PRO A 76 -7.90 2.52 10.54
N ASP A 77 -7.30 1.74 11.44
CA ASP A 77 -7.95 1.35 12.71
C ASP A 77 -7.73 2.37 13.83
N GLY A 78 -6.88 3.38 13.60
CA GLY A 78 -6.54 4.41 14.57
C GLY A 78 -5.55 3.98 15.66
N GLN A 79 -5.04 2.75 15.61
CA GLN A 79 -4.15 2.20 16.63
C GLN A 79 -2.66 2.49 16.35
N ASP A 80 -2.31 2.75 15.09
CA ASP A 80 -0.94 3.03 14.61
C ASP A 80 0.09 1.97 15.08
N THR A 81 -0.34 0.71 15.14
CA THR A 81 0.45 -0.41 15.68
C THR A 81 1.54 -0.84 14.70
N TRP A 82 2.79 -0.91 15.16
CA TRP A 82 3.96 -1.25 14.34
C TRP A 82 4.16 -2.76 14.19
N CYS A 83 4.67 -3.18 13.03
CA CYS A 83 5.23 -4.53 12.88
C CYS A 83 6.58 -4.63 13.60
N GLU A 84 6.96 -5.86 13.96
CA GLU A 84 8.32 -6.15 14.42
C GLU A 84 9.33 -5.97 13.28
N LYS A 85 10.60 -5.70 13.62
CA LYS A 85 11.68 -5.45 12.65
C LYS A 85 12.28 -6.73 12.11
#